data_AF-A0A4Q3XS53-F1
#
_entry.id   AF-A0A4Q3XS53-F1
#
_cell.length_a   1.000
_cell.length_b   1.000
_cell.length_c   1.000
_cell.angle_alpha   90.00
_cell.angle_beta   90.00
_cell.angle_gamma   90.00
#
_symmetry.space_group_name_H-M   'P 1'
#
loop_
_entity.id
_entity.type
_entity.pdbx_description
1 polymer ?
#
loop_
_entity_poly.entity_id
_entity_poly.type
_entity_poly.pdbx_seq_one_letter_code
_entity_poly.pdbx_strand_id
1 'polypeptide(L)'
;MIEAALREEFSTTYYPDGDVAAGVARWPAVQIVKGTWDYVEGLEGSFGALNRAKGQKDIFVFHGPHQLATQSPENMRLASERMATFALAAAKGESTIDGAAKPTDLRALVLSAPSHWDRTTKPNGAQ
;
A
#
# COMPACT_ATOMS: atom_id res chain seq x y z
N MET A 1 -5.28 -20.75 -0.59
CA MET A 1 -4.57 -19.73 -1.38
C MET A 1 -5.50 -19.33 -2.51
N ILE A 2 -6.29 -18.26 -2.32
CA ILE A 2 -7.36 -17.85 -3.25
C ILE A 2 -6.82 -17.52 -4.64
N GLU A 3 -5.62 -16.94 -4.73
CA GLU A 3 -4.95 -16.65 -5.99
C GLU A 3 -4.70 -17.91 -6.84
N ALA A 4 -4.32 -19.03 -6.20
CA ALA A 4 -4.14 -20.31 -6.90
C ALA A 4 -5.48 -20.85 -7.43
N ALA A 5 -6.55 -20.74 -6.65
CA ALA A 5 -7.90 -21.13 -7.11
C ALA A 5 -8.41 -20.23 -8.25
N LEU A 6 -8.16 -18.91 -8.21
CA LEU A 6 -8.52 -18.00 -9.30
C LEU A 6 -7.82 -18.35 -10.62
N ARG A 7 -6.56 -18.81 -10.55
CA ARG A 7 -5.77 -19.24 -11.71
C ARG A 7 -6.19 -20.61 -12.24
N GLU A 8 -6.37 -21.59 -11.36
CA GLU A 8 -6.62 -23.00 -11.73
C GLU A 8 -8.12 -23.29 -11.96
N GLU A 9 -9.01 -22.78 -11.12
CA GLU A 9 -10.43 -23.14 -11.12
C GLU A 9 -11.29 -22.15 -11.91
N PHE A 10 -10.95 -20.86 -11.87
CA PHE A 10 -11.75 -19.79 -12.48
C PHE A 10 -11.15 -19.24 -13.78
N SER A 11 -10.03 -19.79 -14.26
CA SER A 11 -9.31 -19.36 -15.47
C SER A 11 -9.10 -17.83 -15.55
N THR A 12 -9.06 -17.16 -14.39
CA THR A 12 -8.84 -15.74 -14.32
C THR A 12 -7.35 -15.52 -14.51
N THR A 13 -6.96 -15.34 -15.77
CA THR A 13 -5.57 -15.11 -16.12
C THR A 13 -5.18 -13.73 -15.65
N TYR A 14 -4.58 -13.66 -14.46
CA TYR A 14 -3.72 -12.54 -14.11
C TYR A 14 -2.51 -12.67 -15.04
N TYR A 15 -2.43 -11.84 -16.08
CA TYR A 15 -1.19 -11.67 -16.82
C TYR A 15 -0.31 -10.77 -15.95
N PRO A 16 0.71 -11.26 -15.24
CA PRO A 16 1.78 -10.39 -14.82
C PRO A 16 2.57 -10.05 -16.09
N ASP A 17 2.07 -9.11 -16.90
CA ASP A 17 2.96 -8.38 -17.78
C ASP A 17 3.85 -7.54 -16.88
N GLY A 18 5.02 -8.09 -16.55
CA GLY A 18 6.03 -7.43 -15.71
C GLY A 18 6.52 -6.10 -16.27
N ASP A 19 6.07 -5.69 -17.46
CA ASP A 19 6.39 -4.44 -18.14
C ASP A 19 6.06 -3.21 -17.29
N VAL A 20 4.91 -3.18 -16.62
CA VAL A 20 4.55 -2.06 -15.73
C VAL A 20 5.53 -1.96 -14.56
N ALA A 21 5.99 -3.11 -14.05
CA ALA A 21 6.95 -3.18 -12.96
C ALA A 21 8.41 -3.01 -13.41
N ALA A 22 8.76 -3.20 -14.67
CA ALA A 22 10.14 -3.12 -15.18
C ALA A 22 10.71 -1.70 -15.09
N GLY A 23 9.84 -0.68 -15.13
CA GLY A 23 10.19 0.73 -15.06
C GLY A 23 10.36 1.32 -13.65
N VAL A 24 10.05 0.57 -12.59
CA VAL A 24 9.95 1.09 -11.21
C VAL A 24 11.22 1.84 -10.76
N ALA A 25 12.39 1.35 -11.14
CA ALA A 25 13.66 1.99 -10.78
C ALA A 25 13.88 3.36 -11.45
N ARG A 26 13.11 3.69 -12.49
CA ARG A 26 13.14 4.95 -13.24
C ARG A 26 12.02 5.91 -12.85
N TRP A 27 11.08 5.50 -11.98
CA TRP A 27 10.01 6.39 -11.55
C TRP A 27 10.58 7.56 -10.72
N PRO A 28 10.21 8.82 -11.02
CA PRO A 28 10.72 9.98 -10.30
C PRO A 28 10.18 10.04 -8.86
N ALA A 29 8.95 9.54 -8.67
CA ALA A 29 8.32 9.41 -7.37
C ALA A 29 7.29 8.28 -7.40
N VAL A 30 7.07 7.60 -6.27
CA VAL A 30 6.01 6.60 -6.09
C VAL A 30 5.46 6.63 -4.66
N GLN A 31 4.14 6.66 -4.53
CA GLN A 31 3.48 6.42 -3.25
C GLN A 31 2.55 5.22 -3.36
N ILE A 32 2.56 4.38 -2.33
CA ILE A 32 1.66 3.24 -2.20
C ILE A 32 0.77 3.47 -0.99
N VAL A 33 -0.55 3.40 -1.20
CA VAL A 33 -1.55 3.53 -0.13
C VAL A 33 -2.50 2.35 -0.25
N LYS A 34 -2.51 1.46 0.75
CA LYS A 34 -3.39 0.27 0.71
C LYS A 34 -3.67 -0.34 2.09
N GLY A 35 -4.69 -1.19 2.15
CA GLY A 35 -4.95 -2.02 3.32
C GLY A 35 -3.86 -3.06 3.57
N THR A 36 -3.73 -3.51 4.82
CA THR A 36 -2.80 -4.57 5.19
C THR A 36 -3.20 -5.95 4.66
N TRP A 37 -4.42 -6.10 4.13
CA TRP A 37 -4.88 -7.34 3.50
C TRP A 37 -5.74 -7.07 2.26
N ASP A 38 -5.81 -8.05 1.36
CA ASP A 38 -6.73 -8.10 0.21
C ASP A 38 -7.14 -9.57 -0.01
N TYR A 39 -8.29 -9.79 -0.63
CA TYR A 39 -8.72 -11.09 -1.13
C TYR A 39 -7.89 -11.55 -2.35
N VAL A 40 -7.34 -10.63 -3.15
CA VAL A 40 -6.61 -10.95 -4.39
C VAL A 40 -5.10 -10.69 -4.36
N GLU A 41 -4.60 -9.79 -3.49
CA GLU A 41 -3.18 -9.38 -3.49
C GLU A 41 -2.54 -9.31 -2.09
N GLY A 42 -1.26 -9.68 -2.02
CA GLY A 42 -0.43 -9.51 -0.83
C GLY A 42 0.24 -8.13 -0.72
N LEU A 43 1.03 -7.91 0.34
CA LEU A 43 1.87 -6.72 0.51
C LEU A 43 3.25 -6.88 -0.16
N GLU A 44 3.64 -8.11 -0.48
CA GLU A 44 4.95 -8.50 -1.01
C GLU A 44 5.27 -7.77 -2.31
N GLY A 45 4.31 -7.71 -3.24
CA GLY A 45 4.49 -7.02 -4.53
C GLY A 45 4.68 -5.52 -4.36
N SER A 46 3.85 -4.89 -3.51
CA SER A 46 3.96 -3.47 -3.19
C SER A 46 5.28 -3.13 -2.51
N PHE A 47 5.69 -3.92 -1.52
CA PHE A 47 6.96 -3.74 -0.83
C PHE A 47 8.15 -3.98 -1.77
N GLY A 48 8.06 -4.97 -2.65
CA GLY A 48 9.05 -5.23 -3.70
C GLY A 48 9.17 -4.10 -4.72
N ALA A 49 8.07 -3.44 -5.08
CA ALA A 49 8.10 -2.23 -5.91
C ALA A 49 8.77 -1.06 -5.17
N LEU A 50 8.38 -0.81 -3.92
CA LEU A 50 8.97 0.23 -3.07
C LEU A 50 10.49 0.07 -2.93
N ASN A 51 10.97 -1.17 -2.75
CA ASN A 51 12.40 -1.45 -2.62
C ASN A 51 13.17 -1.17 -3.92
N ARG A 52 12.57 -1.41 -5.08
CA ARG A 52 13.18 -1.13 -6.39
C ARG A 52 13.15 0.34 -6.78
N ALA A 53 12.22 1.12 -6.25
CA ALA A 53 12.11 2.55 -6.53
C ALA A 53 13.33 3.32 -6.02
N LYS A 54 13.90 4.16 -6.89
CA LYS A 54 15.07 5.02 -6.60
C LYS A 54 14.69 6.49 -6.37
N GLY A 55 13.59 6.94 -6.98
CA GLY A 55 13.01 8.26 -6.74
C GLY A 55 12.38 8.37 -5.34
N GLN A 56 11.72 9.49 -5.09
CA GLN A 56 11.03 9.73 -3.83
C GLN A 56 9.95 8.66 -3.61
N LYS A 57 9.92 8.07 -2.42
CA LYS A 57 9.06 6.92 -2.17
C LYS A 57 8.45 6.92 -0.79
N ASP A 58 7.19 6.50 -0.72
CA ASP A 58 6.44 6.34 0.52
C ASP A 58 5.50 5.15 0.42
N ILE A 59 5.24 4.52 1.55
CA ILE A 59 4.21 3.51 1.71
C ILE A 59 3.41 3.81 2.97
N PHE A 60 2.09 3.83 2.83
CA PHE A 60 1.15 3.95 3.93
C PHE A 60 0.19 2.76 3.91
N VAL A 61 0.08 2.10 5.05
CA VAL A 61 -0.84 0.98 5.23
C VAL A 61 -1.80 1.25 6.37
N PHE A 62 -3.00 0.69 6.27
CA PHE A 62 -4.04 0.77 7.28
C PHE A 62 -4.67 -0.60 7.53
N HIS A 63 -5.20 -0.82 8.74
CA HIS A 63 -5.86 -2.08 9.07
C HIS A 63 -7.20 -2.22 8.34
N GLY A 64 -7.25 -3.11 7.36
CA GLY A 64 -8.45 -3.34 6.57
C GLY A 64 -8.14 -3.86 5.16
N PRO A 65 -9.19 -4.05 4.34
CA PRO A 65 -9.05 -4.47 2.95
C PRO A 65 -8.39 -3.37 2.10
N HIS A 66 -7.87 -3.73 0.93
CA HIS A 66 -7.31 -2.77 -0.04
C HIS A 66 -8.29 -1.63 -0.39
N GLN A 67 -9.59 -1.94 -0.55
CA GLN A 67 -10.58 -0.96 -0.99
C GLN A 67 -10.70 0.22 -0.01
N LEU A 68 -10.58 1.44 -0.53
CA LEU A 68 -10.71 2.68 0.25
C LEU A 68 -12.16 2.97 0.68
N ALA A 69 -13.16 2.50 -0.10
CA ALA A 69 -14.57 2.81 0.15
C ALA A 69 -15.11 2.27 1.49
N THR A 70 -14.48 1.23 2.03
CA THR A 70 -14.88 0.57 3.28
C THR A 70 -14.09 1.08 4.49
N GLN A 71 -13.16 2.01 4.30
CA GLN A 71 -12.26 2.47 5.36
C GLN A 71 -12.95 3.39 6.37
N SER A 72 -12.42 3.41 7.60
CA SER A 72 -12.83 4.37 8.62
C SER A 72 -12.59 5.81 8.14
N PRO A 73 -13.40 6.78 8.59
CA PRO A 73 -13.14 8.19 8.33
C PRO A 73 -11.71 8.63 8.71
N GLU A 74 -11.18 8.07 9.79
CA GLU A 74 -9.82 8.35 10.27
C GLU A 74 -8.75 7.84 9.31
N ASN A 75 -8.86 6.59 8.82
CA ASN A 75 -7.95 6.07 7.80
C ASN A 75 -8.02 6.89 6.51
N MET A 76 -9.22 7.29 6.09
CA MET A 76 -9.40 8.13 4.89
C MET A 76 -8.77 9.51 5.05
N ARG A 77 -8.89 10.13 6.23
CA ARG A 77 -8.25 11.41 6.53
C ARG A 77 -6.71 11.28 6.50
N LEU A 78 -6.17 10.26 7.16
CA LEU A 78 -4.72 10.03 7.19
C LEU A 78 -4.16 9.73 5.79
N ALA A 79 -4.88 8.90 5.02
CA ALA A 79 -4.52 8.59 3.64
C ALA A 79 -4.51 9.86 2.76
N SER A 80 -5.55 10.68 2.84
CA SER A 80 -5.65 11.90 2.01
C SER A 80 -4.59 12.94 2.37
N GLU A 81 -4.33 13.17 3.67
CA GLU A 81 -3.27 14.05 4.14
C GLU A 81 -1.90 13.58 3.64
N ARG A 82 -1.62 12.29 3.75
CA ARG A 82 -0.34 11.71 3.34
C ARG A 82 -0.15 11.72 1.83
N MET A 83 -1.23 11.52 1.07
CA MET A 83 -1.22 11.66 -0.39
C MET A 83 -0.94 13.11 -0.81
N ALA A 84 -1.60 14.08 -0.18
CA ALA A 84 -1.37 15.50 -0.48
C ALA A 84 0.06 15.94 -0.13
N THR A 85 0.57 15.55 1.04
CA THR A 85 1.95 15.87 1.46
C THR A 85 2.97 15.24 0.51
N PHE A 86 2.81 13.96 0.15
CA PHE A 86 3.70 13.30 -0.80
C PHE A 86 3.69 13.99 -2.18
N ALA A 87 2.51 14.27 -2.71
CA ALA A 87 2.36 14.91 -4.02
C ALA A 87 3.03 16.29 -4.06
N LEU A 88 2.87 17.08 -3.00
CA LEU A 88 3.50 18.39 -2.88
C LEU A 88 5.02 18.27 -2.81
N ALA A 89 5.54 17.35 -2.00
CA ALA A 89 6.98 17.12 -1.86
C ALA A 89 7.60 16.66 -3.19
N ALA A 90 6.93 15.74 -3.90
CA ALA A 90 7.34 15.26 -5.22
C ALA A 90 7.34 16.38 -6.26
N ALA A 91 6.31 17.22 -6.28
CA ALA A 91 6.24 18.36 -7.19
C ALA A 91 7.35 19.39 -6.95
N LYS A 92 7.79 19.55 -5.70
CA LYS A 92 8.89 20.45 -5.31
C LYS A 92 10.28 19.84 -5.46
N GLY A 93 10.39 18.54 -5.74
CA GLY A 93 11.68 17.84 -5.77
C GLY A 93 12.32 17.69 -4.38
N GLU A 94 11.51 17.66 -3.33
CA GLU A 94 12.00 17.42 -1.96
C GLU A 94 12.54 15.99 -1.83
N SER A 95 13.63 15.80 -1.10
CA SER A 95 14.27 14.49 -0.94
C SER A 95 13.73 13.67 0.22
N THR A 96 12.93 14.28 1.10
CA THR A 96 12.39 13.68 2.31
C THR A 96 10.93 14.06 2.51
N ILE A 97 10.17 13.17 3.16
CA ILE A 97 8.79 13.43 3.57
C ILE A 97 8.71 13.15 5.06
N ASP A 98 8.29 14.15 5.82
CA ASP A 98 8.09 14.00 7.26
C ASP A 98 6.99 12.98 7.54
N GLY A 99 7.26 12.05 8.45
CA GLY A 99 6.34 10.97 8.80
C GLY A 99 6.26 9.82 7.78
N ALA A 100 7.08 9.84 6.72
CA ALA A 100 7.17 8.70 5.81
C ALA A 100 7.73 7.47 6.53
N ALA A 101 7.06 6.33 6.35
CA ALA A 101 7.45 5.07 6.94
C ALA A 101 8.64 4.52 6.15
N LYS A 102 9.66 4.07 6.87
CA LYS A 102 10.82 3.36 6.31
C LYS A 102 10.87 1.93 6.86
N PRO A 103 9.88 1.09 6.53
CA PRO A 103 9.82 -0.27 7.05
C PRO A 103 11.02 -1.08 6.54
N THR A 104 11.69 -1.77 7.46
CA THR A 104 12.84 -2.64 7.14
C THR A 104 12.40 -3.98 6.55
N ASP A 105 11.19 -4.41 6.87
CA ASP A 105 10.57 -5.66 6.44
C ASP A 105 9.04 -5.55 6.45
N LEU A 106 8.37 -6.59 5.95
CA LEU A 106 6.90 -6.65 5.89
C LEU A 106 6.25 -6.60 7.28
N ARG A 107 6.88 -7.17 8.31
CA ARG A 107 6.35 -7.15 9.67
C ARG A 107 6.35 -5.73 10.22
N ALA A 108 7.44 -5.00 10.04
CA ALA A 108 7.55 -3.60 10.41
C ALA A 108 6.55 -2.73 9.64
N LEU A 109 6.32 -3.02 8.35
CA LEU A 109 5.28 -2.35 7.55
C LEU A 109 3.89 -2.57 8.15
N VAL A 110 3.50 -3.82 8.41
CA VAL A 110 2.18 -4.13 8.99
C VAL A 110 2.00 -3.48 10.35
N LEU A 111 3.02 -3.50 11.20
CA LEU A 111 2.99 -2.87 12.53
C LEU A 111 2.99 -1.33 12.49
N SER A 112 3.27 -0.72 11.33
CA SER A 112 3.21 0.74 11.16
C SER A 112 1.79 1.27 10.89
N ALA A 113 0.83 0.38 10.64
CA ALA A 113 -0.55 0.78 10.41
C ALA A 113 -1.13 1.47 11.66
N PRO A 114 -1.85 2.60 11.49
CA PRO A 114 -2.58 3.22 12.59
C PRO A 114 -3.58 2.24 13.20
N SER A 115 -3.89 2.39 14.49
CA SER A 115 -4.83 1.52 15.22
C SER A 115 -6.31 1.68 14.83
N HIS A 116 -6.59 2.29 13.68
CA HIS A 116 -7.92 2.42 13.11
C HIS A 116 -8.19 1.27 12.13
N TRP A 117 -9.21 0.49 12.44
CA TRP A 117 -9.70 -0.56 11.55
C TRP A 117 -10.70 0.01 10.55
N ASP A 118 -10.87 -0.67 9.42
CA ASP A 118 -11.95 -0.40 8.49
C ASP A 118 -13.33 -0.67 9.12
N ARG A 119 -14.38 -0.29 8.39
CA ARG A 119 -15.76 -0.37 8.89
C ARG A 119 -16.31 -1.80 8.93
N THR A 120 -15.64 -2.76 8.29
CA THR A 120 -16.16 -4.11 8.04
C THR A 120 -15.40 -5.22 8.77
N THR A 121 -14.13 -4.99 9.16
CA THR A 121 -13.30 -6.03 9.80
C THR A 121 -12.70 -5.67 11.16
N LYS A 122 -13.28 -4.69 11.86
CA LYS A 122 -12.86 -4.33 13.23
C LYS A 122 -12.93 -5.56 14.17
N PRO A 123 -11.82 -5.98 14.79
CA PRO A 123 -11.81 -7.08 15.74
C PRO A 123 -12.65 -6.72 16.98
N ASN A 124 -13.39 -7.70 17.50
CA ASN A 124 -14.10 -7.52 18.76
C ASN A 124 -13.11 -7.15 19.87
N GLY A 125 -13.28 -5.96 20.47
CA GLY A 125 -12.46 -5.49 21.60
C GLY A 125 -11.25 -4.63 21.26
N ALA A 126 -10.97 -4.36 19.98
CA ALA A 126 -10.04 -3.28 19.63
C ALA A 126 -10.70 -1.94 19.96
N GLN A 127 -10.17 -1.17 20.92
CA GLN A 127 -10.65 0.20 21.19
C GLN A 127 -10.26 1.10 20.02
#